data_AF-A0A1V5F6U8-F1
#
_entry.id   AF-A0A1V5F6U8-F1
#
_cell.length_a   1.000
_cell.length_b   1.000
_cell.length_c   1.000
_cell.angle_alpha   90.00
_cell.angle_beta   90.00
_cell.angle_gamma   90.00
#
_symmetry.space_group_name_H-M   'P 1'
#
loop_
_entity.id
_entity.type
_entity.pdbx_description
1 polymer ?
#
loop_
_entity_poly.entity_id
_entity_poly.type
_entity_poly.pdbx_seq_one_letter_code
_entity_poly.pdbx_strand_id
1 'polypeptide(L)' 'MNNTDYIYENFQKGNEIYIMDDIEEVAIRYSYSKDGYKTFAKFKGGREYKIDETSNIVTRADMGGTILTKEQYKKF' A
#
# COMPACT_ATOMS: atom_id res chain seq x y z
N MET A 1 7.99 -14.30 -5.06
CA MET A 1 7.58 -13.08 -5.78
C MET A 1 7.89 -11.93 -4.85
N ASN A 2 8.75 -11.00 -5.26
CA ASN A 2 9.09 -9.85 -4.42
C ASN A 2 7.95 -8.82 -4.51
N ASN A 3 7.91 -7.86 -3.57
CA ASN A 3 6.88 -6.83 -3.56
C ASN A 3 6.88 -5.99 -4.84
N THR A 4 8.05 -5.71 -5.41
CA THR A 4 8.19 -4.96 -6.66
C THR A 4 7.45 -5.61 -7.83
N ASP A 5 7.57 -6.93 -8.00
CA ASP A 5 6.86 -7.69 -9.04
C ASP A 5 5.34 -7.63 -8.81
N TYR A 6 4.90 -7.83 -7.56
CA TYR A 6 3.49 -7.74 -7.18
C TYR A 6 2.91 -6.36 -7.45
N ILE A 7 3.63 -5.30 -7.06
CA ILE A 7 3.24 -3.90 -7.31
C ILE A 7 3.14 -3.69 -8.81
N TYR A 8 4.18 -4.01 -9.58
CA TYR A 8 4.22 -3.77 -11.02
C TYR A 8 3.09 -4.48 -11.76
N GLU A 9 2.84 -5.76 -11.48
CA GLU A 9 1.76 -6.52 -12.12
C GLU A 9 0.38 -5.93 -11.83
N ASN A 10 0.11 -5.56 -10.58
CA ASN A 10 -1.17 -4.95 -10.20
C ASN A 10 -1.30 -3.54 -10.74
N PHE A 11 -0.18 -2.81 -10.83
CA PHE A 11 -0.11 -1.49 -11.41
C PHE A 11 -0.56 -1.52 -12.87
N GLN A 12 -0.01 -2.45 -13.66
CA GLN A 12 -0.39 -2.66 -15.07
C GLN A 12 -1.85 -3.09 -15.24
N LYS A 13 -2.39 -3.85 -14.30
CA LYS A 13 -3.78 -4.34 -14.33
C LYS A 13 -4.80 -3.30 -13.82
N GLY A 14 -4.36 -2.19 -13.24
CA GLY A 14 -5.26 -1.19 -12.65
C GLY A 14 -5.89 -1.64 -11.33
N ASN A 15 -5.25 -2.58 -10.63
CA ASN A 15 -5.77 -3.16 -9.39
C ASN A 15 -5.38 -2.32 -8.17
N GLU A 16 -6.19 -2.39 -7.11
CA GLU A 16 -5.78 -1.88 -5.81
C GLU A 16 -4.69 -2.77 -5.19
N ILE A 17 -3.69 -2.13 -4.59
CA ILE A 17 -2.53 -2.78 -3.97
C ILE A 17 -2.55 -2.45 -2.48
N TYR A 18 -2.24 -3.43 -1.63
CA TYR A 18 -2.24 -3.27 -0.19
C TYR A 18 -0.96 -3.88 0.41
N ILE A 19 -0.18 -3.10 1.12
CA ILE A 19 1.10 -3.54 1.71
C ILE A 19 1.27 -2.90 3.07
N MET A 20 1.71 -3.66 4.07
CA MET A 20 1.98 -3.17 5.41
C MET A 20 3.47 -2.92 5.61
N ASP A 21 3.84 -1.75 6.13
CA ASP A 21 5.15 -1.53 6.72
C ASP A 21 5.21 -2.24 8.08
N ASP A 22 6.05 -3.26 8.19
CA ASP A 22 6.15 -4.09 9.40
C ASP A 22 6.83 -3.36 10.57
N ILE A 23 7.56 -2.27 10.32
CA ILE A 23 8.28 -1.53 11.36
C ILE A 23 7.33 -0.58 12.11
N GLU A 24 6.61 0.27 11.39
CA GLU A 24 5.70 1.25 11.99
C GLU A 24 4.25 0.73 12.11
N GLU A 25 3.99 -0.52 11.73
CA GLU A 25 2.66 -1.14 11.66
C GLU A 25 1.65 -0.23 10.91
N VAL A 26 2.02 0.17 9.70
CA VAL A 26 1.20 1.05 8.85
C VAL A 26 0.81 0.34 7.56
N ALA A 27 -0.49 0.26 7.28
CA ALA A 27 -0.99 -0.29 6.03
C ALA A 27 -1.08 0.78 4.95
N ILE A 28 -0.49 0.50 3.80
CA ILE A 28 -0.47 1.33 2.60
C ILE A 28 -1.45 0.76 1.58
N ARG A 29 -2.22 1.64 0.95
CA ARG A 29 -3.11 1.33 -0.17
C ARG A 29 -2.78 2.20 -1.36
N TYR A 30 -2.56 1.56 -2.50
CA TYR A 30 -2.53 2.23 -3.80
C TYR A 30 -3.89 2.07 -4.45
N SER A 31 -4.57 3.19 -4.67
CA SER A 31 -5.87 3.24 -5.34
C SER A 31 -5.70 3.73 -6.76
N TYR A 32 -6.05 2.88 -7.73
CA TYR A 32 -6.03 3.26 -9.13
C TYR A 32 -7.04 4.39 -9.40
N SER A 33 -6.61 5.41 -10.14
CA SER A 33 -7.47 6.47 -10.65
C SER A 33 -7.06 6.84 -12.08
N LYS A 34 -7.92 7.57 -12.80
CA LYS A 34 -7.64 8.00 -14.18
C LYS A 34 -6.38 8.87 -14.30
N ASP A 35 -5.98 9.53 -13.23
CA ASP A 35 -4.82 10.41 -13.15
C ASP A 35 -3.56 9.70 -12.61
N GLY A 36 -3.59 8.36 -12.51
CA GLY A 36 -2.56 7.56 -11.86
C GLY A 36 -3.01 7.01 -10.51
N TYR A 37 -2.07 6.55 -9.68
CA TYR A 37 -2.39 6.00 -8.38
C TYR A 37 -2.40 7.08 -7.30
N LYS A 38 -3.34 6.95 -6.38
CA LYS A 38 -3.35 7.73 -5.13
C LYS A 38 -2.91 6.81 -4.00
N THR A 39 -1.96 7.28 -3.21
CA THR A 39 -1.39 6.53 -2.10
C THR A 39 -2.02 6.98 -0.80
N PHE A 40 -2.42 5.99 0.00
CA PHE A 40 -3.05 6.20 1.29
C PHE A 40 -2.37 5.34 2.34
N ALA A 41 -2.31 5.84 3.56
CA ALA A 41 -1.79 5.14 4.73
C ALA A 41 -2.87 5.03 5.81
N LYS A 42 -2.80 3.97 6.59
CA LYS A 42 -3.71 3.71 7.71
C LYS A 42 -2.92 3.04 8.84
N PHE A 43 -2.89 3.70 10.00
CA PHE A 43 -2.41 3.07 11.23
C PHE A 43 -3.45 2.08 11.75
N LYS A 44 -3.00 1.11 12.54
CA LYS A 44 -3.86 0.11 13.17
C LYS A 44 -4.99 0.75 13.99
N GLY A 45 -6.24 0.40 13.68
CA GLY A 45 -7.45 0.99 14.29
C GLY A 45 -7.71 2.46 13.92
N GLY A 46 -6.86 3.06 13.07
CA GLY A 46 -6.92 4.44 12.64
C GLY A 46 -7.79 4.66 11.40
N ARG A 47 -7.92 5.93 11.02
CA ARG A 47 -8.53 6.31 9.74
C ARG A 47 -7.48 6.40 8.65
N GLU A 48 -7.90 6.10 7.43
CA GLU A 48 -7.08 6.29 6.25
C GLU A 48 -6.80 7.78 6.01
N TYR A 49 -5.56 8.11 5.65
CA TYR A 49 -5.14 9.44 5.25
C TYR A 49 -4.29 9.37 3.98
N LYS A 50 -4.30 10.44 3.18
CA LYS A 50 -3.47 10.52 1.97
C LYS A 50 -2.01 10.70 2.39
N ILE A 51 -1.12 9.94 1.77
CA ILE A 51 0.32 10.03 1.99
C ILE A 51 1.04 10.21 0.64
N ASP A 52 2.23 10.81 0.68
CA ASP A 52 3.10 10.89 -0.48
C ASP A 52 3.74 9.54 -0.78
N GLU A 53 3.72 9.13 -2.06
CA GLU A 53 4.30 7.86 -2.51
C GLU A 53 5.82 7.77 -2.31
N THR A 54 6.52 8.91 -2.19
CA THR A 54 7.97 8.96 -1.94
C THR A 54 8.31 8.98 -0.45
N SER A 55 7.31 8.92 0.43
CA SER A 55 7.55 8.89 1.88
C SER A 55 8.32 7.63 2.30
N ASN A 56 9.09 7.76 3.39
CA ASN A 56 9.87 6.65 3.94
C ASN A 56 9.01 5.43 4.27
N ILE A 57 7.78 5.64 4.76
CA ILE A 57 6.85 4.56 5.13
C ILE A 57 6.48 3.74 3.90
N VAL A 58 6.11 4.43 2.82
CA VAL A 58 5.72 3.81 1.55
C VAL A 58 6.91 3.07 0.94
N THR A 59 8.08 3.72 0.90
CA THR A 59 9.31 3.12 0.38
C THR A 59 9.68 1.84 1.13
N ARG A 60 9.56 1.81 2.46
CA ARG A 60 9.82 0.60 3.27
C ARG A 60 8.80 -0.51 2.99
N ALA A 61 7.52 -0.18 2.92
CA ALA A 61 6.48 -1.13 2.57
C ALA A 61 6.75 -1.77 1.20
N ASP A 62 7.12 -0.98 0.20
CA ASP A 62 7.42 -1.48 -1.14
C ASP A 62 8.66 -2.38 -1.19
N MET A 63 9.71 -2.05 -0.42
CA MET A 63 10.95 -2.83 -0.44
C MET A 63 10.82 -4.18 0.27
N GLY A 64 10.00 -4.28 1.33
CA GLY A 64 9.99 -5.50 2.15
C GLY A 64 8.80 -5.69 3.07
N GLY A 65 7.76 -4.88 2.94
CA GLY A 65 6.54 -4.99 3.75
C GLY A 65 5.71 -6.23 3.46
N THR A 66 4.73 -6.50 4.32
CA THR A 66 3.82 -7.64 4.15
C THR A 66 2.67 -7.29 3.22
N ILE A 67 2.51 -8.02 2.11
CA ILE A 67 1.35 -7.89 1.22
C ILE A 67 0.06 -8.26 1.97
N LEU A 68 -0.95 -7.41 1.86
CA LEU A 68 -2.25 -7.61 2.45
C LEU A 68 -3.31 -7.89 1.39
N THR A 69 -4.37 -8.58 1.79
CA THR A 69 -5.64 -8.57 1.07
C THR A 69 -6.44 -7.30 1.42
N LYS A 70 -7.40 -6.94 0.57
CA LYS A 70 -8.35 -5.85 0.83
C LYS A 70 -9.10 -6.02 2.16
N GLU A 71 -9.41 -7.26 2.55
CA GLU A 71 -10.09 -7.54 3.81
C GLU A 71 -9.20 -7.31 5.03
N GLN A 72 -7.92 -7.71 4.94
CA GLN A 72 -6.93 -7.41 5.98
C GLN A 72 -6.72 -5.91 6.13
N TYR A 73 -6.59 -5.16 5.02
CA TYR A 73 -6.48 -3.70 5.05
C TYR A 73 -7.69 -3.01 5.70
N LYS A 74 -8.91 -3.46 5.38
CA LYS A 74 -10.13 -2.89 5.96
C LYS A 74 -10.20 -3.08 7.48
N LYS A 75 -9.74 -4.24 7.96
CA LYS A 75 -9.71 -4.60 9.39
C LYS A 75 -8.49 -4.06 10.14
N PHE A 76 -7.48 -3.57 9.41
CA PHE A 76 -6.26 -3.00 9.97
C PHE A 76 -6.57 -1.82 10.90
#